data_AF-A0A6M3L3D0-F1
#
_entry.id   AF-A0A6M3L3D0-F1
#
_cell.length_a   1.000
_cell.length_b   1.000
_cell.length_c   1.000
_cell.angle_alpha   90.00
_cell.angle_beta   90.00
_cell.angle_gamma   90.00
#
_symmetry.space_group_name_H-M   'P 1'
#
loop_
_entity.id
_entity.type
_entity.pdbx_description
1 polymer ?
#
loop_
_entity_poly.entity_id
_entity_poly.type
_entity_poly.pdbx_seq_one_letter_code
_entity_poly.pdbx_strand_id
1 'polypeptide(L)'
;MKEKLKKIKFIKDRYDRFRINSIKNAVDQQNLKNMLSVISAYPIENHYGTSIINTAYIWYKVKALHAFQVSLINEALRNEYGTNVDKIVDLGDSSGQHLLYTKELN
;
A
#
# COMPACT_ATOMS: atom_id res chain seq x y z
N MET A 1 -27.72 -25.34 -4.15
CA MET A 1 -26.26 -25.08 -4.22
C MET A 1 -25.93 -23.68 -4.75
N LYS A 2 -26.47 -23.28 -5.91
CA LYS A 2 -26.26 -21.93 -6.51
C LYS A 2 -26.63 -20.75 -5.60
N GLU A 3 -27.75 -20.81 -4.89
CA GLU A 3 -28.18 -19.74 -3.96
C GLU A 3 -27.23 -19.57 -2.76
N LYS A 4 -26.72 -20.68 -2.19
CA LYS A 4 -25.72 -20.62 -1.12
C LYS A 4 -24.42 -19.96 -1.59
N LEU A 5 -23.96 -20.28 -2.81
CA LEU A 5 -22.77 -19.67 -3.42
C LEU A 5 -22.95 -18.16 -3.66
N LYS A 6 -24.11 -17.73 -4.17
CA LYS A 6 -24.44 -16.31 -4.32
C LYS A 6 -24.38 -15.57 -2.99
N LYS A 7 -24.96 -16.15 -1.93
CA LYS A 7 -24.95 -15.57 -0.57
C LYS A 7 -23.52 -15.43 -0.02
N ILE A 8 -22.67 -16.45 -0.20
CA ILE A 8 -21.26 -16.41 0.22
C ILE A 8 -20.52 -15.30 -0.52
N LYS A 9 -20.68 -15.20 -1.84
CA LYS A 9 -20.06 -14.14 -2.65
C LYS A 9 -20.49 -12.75 -2.18
N PHE A 10 -21.78 -12.57 -1.94
CA PHE A 10 -22.32 -11.30 -1.44
C PHE A 10 -21.74 -10.88 -0.08
N ILE A 11 -21.63 -11.83 0.86
CA ILE A 11 -21.03 -11.57 2.18
C ILE A 11 -19.57 -11.19 2.03
N LYS A 12 -18.80 -11.94 1.22
CA LYS A 12 -17.40 -11.64 0.93
C LYS A 12 -17.26 -10.23 0.34
N ASP A 13 -18.07 -9.86 -0.64
CA ASP A 13 -17.99 -8.55 -1.28
C ASP A 13 -18.31 -7.41 -0.30
N ARG A 14 -19.27 -7.61 0.62
CA ARG A 14 -19.54 -6.63 1.69
C ARG A 14 -18.38 -6.50 2.66
N TYR A 15 -17.79 -7.62 3.06
CA TYR A 15 -16.64 -7.64 3.95
C TYR A 15 -15.41 -6.98 3.30
N ASP A 16 -15.16 -7.24 2.01
CA ASP A 16 -14.08 -6.59 1.25
C ASP A 16 -14.27 -5.07 1.20
N ARG A 17 -15.50 -4.59 0.93
CA ARG A 17 -15.81 -3.15 0.96
C ARG A 17 -15.58 -2.53 2.33
N PHE A 18 -16.03 -3.19 3.40
CA PHE A 18 -15.79 -2.73 4.77
C PHE A 18 -14.29 -2.58 5.05
N ARG A 19 -13.49 -3.59 4.70
CA ARG A 19 -12.04 -3.56 4.90
C ARG A 19 -11.35 -2.48 4.08
N ILE A 20 -11.75 -2.29 2.82
CA ILE A 20 -11.21 -1.20 1.98
C ILE A 20 -11.52 0.17 2.61
N ASN A 21 -12.76 0.39 3.07
CA ASN A 21 -13.15 1.65 3.69
C ASN A 21 -12.39 1.89 5.01
N SER A 22 -12.15 0.83 5.79
CA SER A 22 -11.31 0.91 6.99
C SER A 22 -9.89 1.38 6.67
N ILE A 23 -9.28 0.85 5.60
CA ILE A 23 -7.93 1.26 5.18
C ILE A 23 -7.95 2.69 4.61
N LYS A 24 -8.97 3.07 3.83
CA LYS A 24 -9.16 4.45 3.35
C LYS A 24 -9.18 5.44 4.50
N ASN A 25 -9.96 5.15 5.55
CA ASN A 25 -10.01 6.01 6.72
C ASN A 25 -8.64 6.13 7.41
N ALA A 26 -7.86 5.05 7.48
CA ALA A 26 -6.51 5.09 8.03
C ALA A 26 -5.55 5.95 7.18
N VAL A 27 -5.59 5.81 5.86
CA VAL A 27 -4.83 6.64 4.90
C VAL A 27 -5.16 8.12 5.09
N ASP A 28 -6.45 8.43 5.24
CA ASP A 28 -6.94 9.78 5.46
C ASP A 28 -6.44 10.36 6.79
N GLN A 29 -6.55 9.60 7.88
CA GLN A 29 -6.09 10.02 9.22
C GLN A 29 -4.59 10.22 9.31
N GLN A 30 -3.81 9.47 8.52
CA GLN A 30 -2.36 9.53 8.48
C GLN A 30 -1.84 10.52 7.42
N ASN A 31 -2.73 11.26 6.74
CA ASN A 31 -2.39 12.19 5.65
C ASN A 31 -1.59 11.55 4.50
N LEU A 32 -1.84 10.27 4.20
CA LEU A 32 -1.06 9.50 3.22
C LEU A 32 -1.62 9.56 1.79
N LYS A 33 -2.64 10.39 1.51
CA LYS A 33 -3.33 10.44 0.20
C LYS A 33 -2.38 10.68 -0.97
N ASN A 34 -1.48 11.67 -0.84
CA ASN A 34 -0.55 12.03 -1.90
C ASN A 34 0.46 10.90 -2.15
N MET A 35 1.01 10.35 -1.08
CA MET A 35 1.97 9.25 -1.14
C MET A 35 1.34 7.99 -1.74
N LEU A 36 0.11 7.66 -1.33
CA LEU A 36 -0.65 6.57 -1.90
C LEU A 36 -0.89 6.78 -3.40
N SER A 37 -1.18 8.01 -3.84
CA SER A 37 -1.37 8.33 -5.26
C SER A 37 -0.12 8.05 -6.09
N VAL A 38 1.05 8.45 -5.60
CA VAL A 38 2.34 8.19 -6.27
C VAL A 38 2.61 6.68 -6.34
N ILE A 39 2.52 6.00 -5.20
CA ILE A 39 2.78 4.55 -5.15
C ILE A 39 1.78 3.78 -6.02
N SER A 40 0.53 4.23 -6.11
CA SER A 40 -0.50 3.59 -6.93
C SER A 40 -0.21 3.59 -8.44
N ALA A 41 0.67 4.48 -8.92
CA ALA A 41 1.09 4.50 -10.33
C ALA A 41 1.98 3.32 -10.71
N TYR A 42 2.61 2.67 -9.74
CA TYR A 42 3.48 1.53 -9.96
C TYR A 42 2.70 0.21 -9.97
N PRO A 43 2.98 -0.74 -10.87
CA PRO A 43 2.41 -2.09 -10.77
C PRO A 43 2.89 -2.78 -9.48
N ILE A 44 2.09 -3.68 -8.87
CA ILE A 44 2.49 -4.52 -7.71
C ILE A 44 2.04 -5.99 -7.84
N GLU A 45 1.35 -6.33 -8.93
CA GLU A 45 0.56 -7.55 -9.10
C GLU A 45 1.41 -8.82 -8.91
N ASN A 46 2.68 -8.74 -9.30
CA ASN A 46 3.64 -9.84 -9.29
C ASN A 46 4.82 -9.61 -8.33
N HIS A 47 4.71 -8.67 -7.38
CA HIS A 47 5.84 -8.33 -6.50
C HIS A 47 6.15 -9.41 -5.47
N TYR A 48 5.16 -10.21 -5.12
CA TYR A 48 5.32 -11.28 -4.14
C TYR A 48 5.35 -12.61 -4.89
N GLY A 49 6.53 -13.23 -5.00
CA GLY A 49 6.74 -14.45 -5.79
C GLY A 49 5.86 -15.64 -5.41
N THR A 50 5.21 -15.60 -4.23
CA THR A 50 4.32 -16.65 -3.73
C THR A 50 2.83 -16.27 -3.77
N SER A 51 2.47 -15.04 -4.16
CA SER A 51 1.09 -14.54 -4.07
C SER A 51 0.77 -13.49 -5.12
N ILE A 52 -0.27 -13.73 -5.91
CA ILE A 52 -0.76 -12.76 -6.89
C ILE A 52 -1.69 -11.76 -6.19
N ILE A 53 -1.40 -10.47 -6.37
CA ILE A 53 -2.28 -9.40 -5.91
C ILE A 53 -3.39 -9.21 -6.97
N ASN A 54 -4.48 -9.96 -6.82
CA ASN A 54 -5.57 -10.01 -7.82
C ASN A 54 -6.94 -9.55 -7.29
N THR A 55 -7.00 -8.99 -6.09
CA THR A 55 -8.25 -8.44 -5.55
C THR A 55 -8.08 -6.98 -5.18
N ALA A 56 -9.15 -6.19 -5.35
CA ALA A 56 -9.16 -4.77 -4.98
C ALA A 56 -8.77 -4.54 -3.51
N TYR A 57 -9.18 -5.45 -2.61
CA TYR A 57 -8.80 -5.37 -1.20
C TYR A 57 -7.29 -5.56 -0.99
N ILE A 58 -6.70 -6.63 -1.54
CA ILE A 58 -5.27 -6.90 -1.36
C ILE A 58 -4.46 -5.79 -2.02
N TRP A 59 -4.84 -5.36 -3.22
CA TRP A 59 -4.20 -4.26 -3.93
C TRP A 59 -4.17 -3.00 -3.07
N TYR A 60 -5.32 -2.56 -2.56
CA TYR A 60 -5.40 -1.34 -1.76
C TYR A 60 -4.65 -1.48 -0.43
N LYS A 61 -4.72 -2.65 0.20
CA LYS A 61 -3.98 -2.96 1.43
C LYS A 61 -2.47 -2.83 1.24
N VAL A 62 -1.92 -3.43 0.20
CA VAL A 62 -0.48 -3.41 -0.06
C VAL A 62 -0.01 -1.99 -0.36
N LYS A 63 -0.72 -1.27 -1.23
CA LYS A 63 -0.38 0.12 -1.58
C LYS A 63 -0.43 1.06 -0.38
N ALA A 64 -1.47 0.95 0.46
CA ALA A 64 -1.57 1.74 1.68
C ALA A 64 -0.46 1.41 2.68
N LEU A 65 -0.07 0.13 2.78
CA LEU A 65 1.06 -0.28 3.63
C LEU A 65 2.38 0.31 3.13
N HIS A 66 2.63 0.26 1.83
CA HIS A 66 3.81 0.88 1.23
C HIS A 66 3.84 2.39 1.51
N ALA A 67 2.72 3.10 1.36
CA ALA A 67 2.62 4.52 1.70
C ALA A 67 2.96 4.77 3.18
N PHE A 68 2.42 3.96 4.08
CA PHE A 68 2.74 4.09 5.50
C PHE A 68 4.23 3.87 5.78
N GLN A 69 4.83 2.82 5.20
CA GLN A 69 6.26 2.52 5.39
C GLN A 69 7.17 3.65 4.88
N VAL A 70 6.87 4.22 3.70
CA VAL A 70 7.63 5.36 3.18
C VAL A 70 7.46 6.57 4.07
N SER A 71 6.27 6.82 4.61
CA SER A 71 6.05 7.95 5.52
C SER A 71 6.90 7.85 6.78
N LEU A 72 7.03 6.65 7.36
CA LEU A 72 7.87 6.39 8.52
C LEU A 72 9.36 6.55 8.20
N ILE A 73 9.81 6.09 7.03
CA ILE A 73 11.19 6.31 6.59
C ILE A 73 11.46 7.80 6.47
N ASN A 74 10.60 8.53 5.79
CA ASN A 74 10.82 9.95 5.56
C ASN A 74 10.84 10.72 6.89
N GLU A 75 10.04 10.29 7.88
CA GLU A 75 10.12 10.83 9.24
C GLU A 75 11.44 10.48 9.94
N ALA A 76 11.86 9.21 9.90
CA ALA A 76 13.12 8.78 10.50
C ALA A 76 14.34 9.48 9.89
N LEU A 77 14.37 9.60 8.56
CA LEU A 77 15.41 10.31 7.82
C LEU A 77 15.43 11.80 8.18
N ARG A 78 14.26 12.45 8.29
CA ARG A 78 14.18 13.85 8.72
C ARG A 78 14.71 14.06 10.13
N ASN A 79 14.44 13.13 11.03
CA ASN A 79 14.89 13.21 12.42
C ASN A 79 16.42 13.02 12.54
N GLU A 80 17.00 12.14 11.72
CA GLU A 80 18.44 11.83 11.76
C GLU A 80 19.29 12.85 10.99
N TYR A 81 18.81 13.28 9.82
CA TYR A 81 19.62 14.03 8.84
C TYR A 81 19.06 15.42 8.46
N GLY A 82 17.90 15.81 9.01
CA GLY A 82 17.23 17.07 8.66
C GLY A 82 16.39 16.99 7.37
N THR A 83 15.98 18.12 6.80
CA THR A 83 14.99 18.16 5.71
C THR A 83 15.52 17.83 4.31
N ASN A 84 16.83 17.81 4.10
CA ASN A 84 17.45 17.57 2.79
C ASN A 84 18.21 16.24 2.80
N VAL A 85 17.46 15.14 2.74
CA VAL A 85 18.03 13.79 2.79
C VAL A 85 18.10 13.17 1.41
N ASP A 86 19.29 13.21 0.80
CA ASP A 86 19.60 12.51 -0.45
C ASP A 86 20.04 11.06 -0.17
N LYS A 87 19.14 10.29 0.47
CA LYS A 87 19.36 8.87 0.80
C LYS A 87 18.24 8.03 0.24
N ILE A 88 18.63 6.95 -0.44
CA ILE A 88 17.72 5.91 -0.88
C ILE A 88 17.69 4.83 0.19
N VAL A 89 16.49 4.48 0.66
CA VAL A 89 16.29 3.42 1.67
C VAL A 89 15.66 2.22 1.00
N ASP A 90 16.29 1.06 1.17
CA ASP A 90 15.71 -0.22 0.78
C ASP A 90 14.84 -0.76 1.94
N LEU A 91 13.56 -1.00 1.66
CA LEU A 91 12.58 -1.46 2.65
C LEU A 91 12.60 -2.98 2.87
N GLY A 92 13.40 -3.72 2.09
CA GLY A 92 13.47 -5.17 2.16
C GLY A 92 12.17 -5.86 1.74
N ASP A 93 11.34 -5.23 0.91
CA ASP A 93 10.09 -5.83 0.41
C ASP A 93 10.31 -6.94 -0.63
N SER A 94 11.57 -7.37 -0.80
CA SER A 94 12.07 -8.42 -1.70
C SER A 94 11.91 -8.12 -3.19
N SER A 95 11.14 -7.09 -3.59
CA SER A 95 10.87 -6.75 -4.99
C SER A 95 11.75 -5.61 -5.52
N GLY A 96 12.37 -4.82 -4.65
CA GLY A 96 13.20 -3.66 -5.02
C GLY A 96 12.41 -2.48 -5.61
N GLN A 97 11.09 -2.63 -5.79
CA GLN A 97 10.22 -1.62 -6.42
C GLN A 97 10.00 -0.40 -5.54
N HIS A 98 10.21 -0.53 -4.23
CA HIS A 98 10.22 0.59 -3.32
C HIS A 98 11.32 1.62 -3.64
N LEU A 99 12.38 1.22 -4.32
CA LEU A 99 13.41 2.15 -4.81
C LEU A 99 12.88 3.07 -5.92
N LEU A 100 11.84 2.67 -6.67
CA LEU A 100 11.30 3.46 -7.77
C LEU A 100 10.46 4.62 -7.24
N TYR A 101 9.52 4.35 -6.33
CA TYR A 101 8.69 5.42 -5.79
C TYR A 101 9.39 6.25 -4.70
N THR A 102 10.37 5.70 -3.97
CA THR A 102 11.14 6.49 -2.98
C THR A 102 11.97 7.58 -3.67
N LYS A 103 12.43 7.36 -4.91
CA LYS A 103 13.12 8.39 -5.72
C LYS A 103 12.21 9.55 -6.13
N GLU A 104 10.91 9.33 -6.26
CA GLU A 104 9.95 10.38 -6.62
C GLU A 104 9.38 11.12 -5.39
N LEU A 105 9.58 10.56 -4.19
CA LEU A 105 9.00 11.05 -2.94
C LEU A 105 10.01 11.73 -2.01
N ASN A 106 11.30 11.68 -2.34
CA ASN A 106 12.40 12.41 -1.70
C ASN A 106 12.83 13.59 -2.58
#